data_AF-A0A934MSR9-F1
#
_entry.id   AF-A0A934MSR9-F1
#
_cell.length_a   1.000
_cell.length_b   1.000
_cell.length_c   1.000
_cell.angle_alpha   90.00
_cell.angle_beta   90.00
_cell.angle_gamma   90.00
#
_symmetry.space_group_name_H-M   'P 1'
#
loop_
_entity.id
_entity.type
_entity.pdbx_description
1 polymer ?
#
loop_
_entity_poly.entity_id
_entity_poly.type
_entity_poly.pdbx_seq_one_letter_code
_entity_poly.pdbx_strand_id
1 'polypeptide(L)'
;MIRKLIFVLLSTAIISGCGGGADNPALAIGSFMAHVNSNEFKQARQFLTSDASSMYSDSDLERFRKFFKTTENGVAINAPDAVEIKGNLATGEIIRYEGKATQKKMRVNLTKSGGWKISSLR
;
A
#
# COMPACT_ATOMS: atom_id res chain seq x y z
N MET A 1 -25.00 28.14 -41.87
CA MET A 1 -23.77 27.32 -41.91
C MET A 1 -23.54 26.72 -40.53
N ILE A 2 -23.85 25.44 -40.35
CA ILE A 2 -23.80 24.74 -39.06
C ILE A 2 -22.42 24.07 -38.93
N ARG A 3 -21.57 24.56 -38.02
CA ARG A 3 -20.30 23.89 -37.69
C ARG A 3 -20.56 22.82 -36.64
N LYS A 4 -20.30 21.57 -37.03
CA LYS A 4 -20.48 20.36 -36.23
C LYS A 4 -19.58 20.40 -34.99
N LEU A 5 -20.18 20.20 -33.81
CA LEU A 5 -19.48 19.83 -32.58
C LEU A 5 -18.82 18.47 -32.79
N ILE A 6 -17.52 18.37 -32.56
CA ILE A 6 -16.83 17.10 -32.39
C ILE A 6 -16.66 16.92 -30.87
N PHE A 7 -17.51 16.07 -30.29
CA PHE A 7 -17.29 15.50 -28.97
C PHE A 7 -16.15 14.48 -29.09
N VAL A 8 -14.97 14.83 -28.61
CA VAL A 8 -13.93 13.84 -28.36
C VAL A 8 -14.26 13.19 -27.02
N LEU A 9 -14.94 12.04 -27.06
CA LEU A 9 -14.97 11.13 -25.92
C LEU A 9 -13.55 10.59 -25.74
N LEU A 10 -12.85 11.10 -24.74
CA LEU A 10 -11.62 10.49 -24.26
C LEU A 10 -12.02 9.25 -23.44
N SER A 11 -12.27 8.15 -24.16
CA SER A 11 -12.33 6.82 -23.57
C SER A 11 -10.91 6.42 -23.18
N THR A 12 -10.40 6.93 -22.06
CA THR A 12 -9.18 6.36 -21.46
C THR A 12 -9.53 4.97 -20.96
N ALA A 13 -9.09 4.00 -21.74
CA ALA A 13 -9.16 2.59 -21.45
C ALA A 13 -8.75 2.32 -19.99
N ILE A 14 -9.62 1.56 -19.32
CA ILE A 14 -9.33 0.87 -18.08
C ILE A 14 -8.07 0.06 -18.32
N ILE A 15 -6.93 0.48 -17.75
CA ILE A 15 -5.74 -0.36 -17.71
C ILE A 15 -6.04 -1.47 -16.69
N SER A 16 -6.63 -2.53 -17.23
CA SER A 16 -6.71 -3.86 -16.62
C SER A 16 -5.30 -4.41 -16.45
N GLY A 17 -4.60 -3.99 -15.40
CA GLY A 17 -3.39 -4.66 -14.92
C GLY A 17 -3.80 -5.85 -14.06
N CYS A 18 -4.06 -7.01 -14.68
CA CYS A 18 -4.18 -8.28 -13.98
C CYS A 18 -2.85 -8.60 -13.26
N GLY A 19 -2.75 -8.16 -12.01
CA GLY A 19 -1.58 -8.39 -11.15
C GLY A 19 -1.33 -7.17 -10.29
N GLY A 20 -2.17 -6.91 -9.28
CA GLY A 20 -2.12 -5.71 -8.42
C GLY A 20 -0.87 -5.56 -7.52
N GLY A 21 0.28 -6.11 -7.91
CA GLY A 21 1.56 -5.84 -7.26
C GLY A 21 2.22 -4.59 -7.84
N ALA A 22 3.12 -3.96 -7.07
CA ALA A 22 3.88 -2.80 -7.53
C ALA A 22 5.23 -3.19 -8.15
N ASP A 23 5.81 -2.34 -8.98
CA ASP A 23 7.13 -2.57 -9.60
C ASP A 23 8.28 -2.49 -8.59
N ASN A 24 8.08 -1.78 -7.47
CA ASN A 24 9.05 -1.56 -6.40
C ASN A 24 8.42 -1.94 -5.04
N PRO A 25 9.14 -2.67 -4.16
CA PRO A 25 8.58 -3.10 -2.89
C PRO A 25 8.26 -1.93 -1.94
N ALA A 26 9.04 -0.84 -1.97
CA ALA A 26 8.72 0.37 -1.20
C ALA A 26 7.40 1.01 -1.67
N LEU A 27 7.15 1.02 -2.99
CA LEU A 27 5.89 1.50 -3.56
C LEU A 27 4.71 0.60 -3.20
N ALA A 28 4.91 -0.72 -3.13
CA ALA A 28 3.88 -1.65 -2.67
C ALA A 28 3.46 -1.34 -1.23
N ILE A 29 4.43 -1.12 -0.32
CA ILE A 29 4.17 -0.76 1.08
C ILE A 29 3.50 0.60 1.18
N GLY A 30 4.04 1.61 0.48
CA GLY A 30 3.50 2.97 0.47
C GLY A 30 2.06 3.05 -0.02
N SER A 31 1.76 2.37 -1.13
CA SER A 31 0.42 2.35 -1.72
C SER A 31 -0.56 1.59 -0.82
N PHE A 32 -0.14 0.45 -0.25
CA PHE A 32 -0.93 -0.26 0.75
C PHE A 32 -1.29 0.66 1.93
N MET A 33 -0.30 1.35 2.50
CA MET A 33 -0.50 2.27 3.62
C MET A 33 -1.40 3.45 3.26
N ALA A 34 -1.25 4.01 2.06
CA ALA A 34 -2.11 5.10 1.59
C ALA A 34 -3.59 4.67 1.55
N HIS A 35 -3.88 3.49 0.99
CA HIS A 35 -5.25 2.98 0.94
C HIS A 35 -5.79 2.61 2.33
N VAL A 36 -4.99 2.00 3.21
CA VAL A 36 -5.38 1.74 4.60
C VAL A 36 -5.74 3.03 5.32
N ASN A 37 -4.92 4.08 5.19
CA ASN A 37 -5.14 5.38 5.83
C ASN A 37 -6.39 6.09 5.31
N SER A 38 -6.75 5.87 4.04
CA SER A 38 -7.94 6.41 3.39
C SER A 38 -9.20 5.55 3.55
N ASN A 39 -9.16 4.46 4.33
CA ASN A 39 -10.27 3.49 4.49
C ASN A 39 -10.66 2.75 3.20
N GLU A 40 -9.75 2.65 2.26
CA GLU A 40 -9.92 1.99 0.97
C GLU A 40 -9.42 0.53 1.06
N PHE A 41 -9.99 -0.26 1.97
CA PHE A 41 -9.48 -1.60 2.29
C PHE A 41 -9.51 -2.58 1.12
N LYS A 42 -10.49 -2.46 0.23
CA LYS A 42 -10.56 -3.26 -1.01
C LYS A 42 -9.35 -2.99 -1.91
N GLN A 43 -8.94 -1.73 -2.02
CA GLN A 43 -7.78 -1.29 -2.79
C GLN A 43 -6.48 -1.71 -2.09
N ALA A 44 -6.41 -1.54 -0.76
CA ALA A 44 -5.27 -1.99 0.03
C ALA A 44 -4.98 -3.49 -0.18
N ARG A 45 -6.02 -4.33 -0.21
CA ARG A 45 -5.91 -5.78 -0.44
C ARG A 45 -5.28 -6.15 -1.78
N GLN A 46 -5.29 -5.27 -2.79
CA GLN A 46 -4.65 -5.55 -4.08
C GLN A 46 -3.13 -5.73 -3.92
N PHE A 47 -2.53 -5.03 -2.95
CA PHE A 47 -1.12 -5.09 -2.61
C PHE A 47 -0.75 -6.27 -1.71
N LEU A 48 -1.73 -7.04 -1.24
CA LEU A 48 -1.48 -8.27 -0.48
C LEU A 48 -1.32 -9.47 -1.43
N THR A 49 -0.58 -10.48 -0.99
CA THR A 49 -0.69 -11.83 -1.58
C THR A 49 -2.07 -12.42 -1.28
N SER A 50 -2.48 -13.46 -2.02
CA SER A 50 -3.76 -14.14 -1.76
C SER A 50 -3.82 -14.67 -0.32
N ASP A 51 -2.73 -15.27 0.16
CA ASP A 51 -2.62 -15.77 1.53
C ASP A 51 -2.67 -14.64 2.56
N ALA A 52 -1.94 -13.54 2.36
CA ALA A 52 -2.01 -12.40 3.27
C ALA A 52 -3.41 -11.76 3.27
N SER A 53 -4.08 -11.71 2.12
CA SER A 53 -5.44 -11.16 2.03
C SER A 53 -6.46 -11.99 2.81
N SER A 54 -6.29 -13.31 2.92
CA SER A 54 -7.18 -14.13 3.75
C SER A 54 -6.87 -14.02 5.25
N MET A 55 -5.62 -13.67 5.60
CA MET A 55 -5.20 -13.48 7.00
C MET A 55 -5.68 -12.19 7.65
N TYR A 56 -5.82 -11.11 6.87
CA TYR A 56 -6.20 -9.79 7.41
C TYR A 56 -7.64 -9.45 7.03
N SER A 57 -8.53 -9.37 8.01
CA SER A 57 -9.91 -8.86 7.85
C SER A 57 -9.94 -7.34 7.74
N ASP A 58 -11.07 -6.75 7.35
CA ASP A 58 -11.22 -5.29 7.34
C ASP A 58 -11.09 -4.71 8.77
N SER A 59 -11.48 -5.47 9.79
CA SER A 59 -11.24 -5.12 11.20
C SER A 59 -9.75 -5.10 11.55
N ASP A 60 -8.96 -6.01 10.98
CA ASP A 60 -7.49 -6.00 11.14
C ASP A 60 -6.86 -4.78 10.47
N LEU A 61 -7.31 -4.45 9.26
CA LEU A 61 -6.84 -3.26 8.53
C LEU A 61 -7.25 -1.96 9.24
N GLU A 62 -8.45 -1.91 9.83
CA GLU A 62 -8.89 -0.79 10.69
C GLU A 62 -8.02 -0.66 11.94
N ARG A 63 -7.72 -1.78 12.63
CA ARG A 63 -6.83 -1.79 13.80
C ARG A 63 -5.44 -1.31 13.42
N PHE A 64 -4.94 -1.77 12.28
CA PHE A 64 -3.65 -1.36 11.72
C PHE A 64 -3.64 0.14 11.37
N ARG A 65 -4.70 0.67 10.73
CA ARG A 65 -4.88 2.12 10.50
C ARG A 65 -4.79 2.90 11.82
N LYS A 66 -5.52 2.48 12.84
CA LYS A 66 -5.52 3.15 14.16
C LYS A 66 -4.15 3.08 14.84
N PHE A 67 -3.42 1.97 14.68
CA PHE A 67 -2.09 1.80 15.23
C PHE A 67 -1.08 2.78 14.62
N PHE A 68 -1.19 3.06 13.32
CA PHE A 68 -0.30 3.99 12.60
C PHE A 68 -0.84 5.43 12.47
N LYS A 69 -2.09 5.70 12.84
CA LYS A 69 -2.66 7.05 12.87
C LYS A 69 -1.86 7.94 13.84
N THR A 70 -1.29 9.02 13.35
CA THR A 70 -0.51 9.96 14.15
C THR A 70 -1.39 10.88 15.01
N THR A 71 -0.83 11.35 16.11
CA THR A 71 -1.38 12.47 16.90
C THR A 71 -0.87 13.80 16.32
N GLU A 72 -1.31 14.94 16.87
CA GLU A 72 -0.96 16.29 16.42
C GLU A 72 0.57 16.53 16.28
N ASN A 73 1.38 15.84 17.08
CA ASN A 73 2.86 15.94 17.07
C ASN A 73 3.56 14.67 16.51
N GLY A 74 2.81 13.76 15.88
CA GLY A 74 3.34 12.51 15.36
C GLY A 74 3.61 12.55 13.84
N VAL A 75 4.64 11.83 13.41
CA VAL A 75 4.95 11.62 11.98
C VAL A 75 4.89 10.13 11.67
N ALA A 76 4.15 9.74 10.63
CA ALA A 76 4.11 8.38 10.13
C ALA A 76 4.84 8.32 8.79
N ILE A 77 5.85 7.47 8.72
CA ILE A 77 6.54 7.12 7.49
C ILE A 77 5.76 5.96 6.87
N ASN A 78 4.88 6.30 5.91
CA ASN A 78 3.96 5.34 5.29
C ASN A 78 4.64 4.44 4.23
N ALA A 79 5.84 4.80 3.78
CA ALA A 79 6.67 3.98 2.91
C ALA A 79 8.09 3.94 3.48
N PRO A 80 8.72 2.75 3.58
CA PRO A 80 10.06 2.64 4.17
C PRO A 80 11.12 3.40 3.35
N ASP A 81 12.04 4.05 4.05
CA ASP A 81 13.21 4.70 3.44
C ASP A 81 14.19 3.68 2.85
N ALA A 82 14.25 2.48 3.43
CA ALA A 82 15.08 1.39 2.98
C ALA A 82 14.30 0.07 2.98
N VAL A 83 14.43 -0.69 1.89
CA VAL A 83 13.89 -2.04 1.75
C VAL A 83 15.02 -2.98 1.40
N GLU A 84 15.21 -4.03 2.19
CA GLU A 84 16.17 -5.09 1.91
C GLU A 84 15.56 -6.04 0.88
N ILE A 85 16.24 -6.25 -0.26
CA ILE A 85 15.77 -7.12 -1.35
C ILE A 85 16.72 -8.32 -1.49
N LYS A 86 16.15 -9.53 -1.46
CA LYS A 86 16.87 -10.80 -1.64
C LYS A 86 16.13 -11.67 -2.65
N GLY A 87 16.49 -11.53 -3.92
CA GLY A 87 15.83 -12.23 -5.03
C GLY A 87 14.36 -11.84 -5.14
N ASN A 88 13.46 -12.81 -4.97
CA ASN A 88 12.01 -12.60 -5.02
C ASN A 88 11.40 -12.24 -3.65
N LEU A 89 12.23 -11.99 -2.64
CA LEU A 89 11.82 -11.60 -1.30
C LEU A 89 12.28 -10.18 -1.00
N ALA A 90 11.48 -9.44 -0.24
CA ALA A 90 11.90 -8.15 0.29
C ALA A 90 11.36 -7.94 1.70
N THR A 91 12.08 -7.13 2.49
CA THR A 91 11.70 -6.77 3.85
C THR A 91 11.86 -5.27 4.05
N GLY A 92 10.77 -4.59 4.42
CA GLY A 92 10.76 -3.18 4.78
C GLY A 92 10.25 -2.96 6.20
N GLU A 93 10.28 -1.72 6.65
CA GLU A 93 9.80 -1.33 7.98
C GLU A 93 8.89 -0.09 7.88
N ILE A 94 7.66 -0.19 8.38
CA ILE A 94 6.78 0.97 8.55
C ILE A 94 7.05 1.54 9.94
N ILE A 95 7.33 2.84 9.99
CA ILE A 95 7.76 3.51 11.20
C ILE A 95 6.81 4.66 11.52
N ARG A 96 6.34 4.70 12.76
CA ARG A 96 5.63 5.84 13.35
C ARG A 96 6.45 6.42 14.48
N TYR A 97 6.63 7.73 14.44
CA TYR A 97 7.20 8.52 15.52
C TYR A 97 6.08 9.24 16.28
N GLU A 98 6.05 9.07 17.59
CA GLU A 98 5.21 9.83 18.53
C GLU A 98 6.12 10.73 19.38
N GLY A 99 6.20 12.01 19.00
CA GLY A 99 7.08 12.98 19.66
C GLY A 99 8.57 12.62 19.54
N LYS A 100 9.36 12.91 20.58
CA LYS A 100 10.82 12.77 20.58
C LYS A 100 11.35 11.36 20.91
N ALA A 101 10.50 10.42 21.34
CA ALA A 101 11.00 9.17 21.94
C ALA A 101 10.29 7.88 21.52
N THR A 102 9.00 7.91 21.19
CA THR A 102 8.25 6.66 20.96
C THR A 102 8.24 6.31 19.48
N GLN A 103 8.97 5.25 19.12
CA GLN A 103 8.99 4.71 17.76
C GLN A 103 8.20 3.40 17.73
N LYS A 104 7.10 3.38 16.98
CA LYS A 104 6.40 2.14 16.62
C LYS A 104 6.93 1.68 15.28
N LYS A 105 7.36 0.43 15.22
CA LYS A 105 7.89 -0.21 14.01
C LYS A 105 7.03 -1.42 13.68
N MET A 106 6.84 -1.68 12.39
CA MET A 106 6.29 -2.93 11.92
C MET A 106 7.09 -3.41 10.72
N ARG A 107 7.52 -4.66 10.77
CA ARG A 107 8.19 -5.32 9.66
C ARG A 107 7.17 -5.74 8.64
N VAL A 108 7.45 -5.43 7.38
CA VAL A 108 6.64 -5.84 6.24
C VAL A 108 7.48 -6.73 5.36
N ASN A 109 7.01 -7.96 5.15
CA ASN A 109 7.65 -8.88 4.22
C ASN A 109 6.87 -8.89 2.91
N LEU A 110 7.59 -8.98 1.80
CA LEU A 110 7.06 -8.96 0.45
C LEU A 110 7.62 -10.11 -0.37
N THR A 111 6.81 -10.57 -1.31
CA THR A 111 7.18 -11.54 -2.34
C THR A 111 6.90 -10.94 -3.72
N LYS A 112 7.74 -11.29 -4.70
CA LYS A 112 7.56 -10.91 -6.10
C LYS A 112 6.92 -12.05 -6.90
N SER A 113 5.76 -11.80 -7.50
CA SER A 113 5.09 -12.70 -8.46
C SER A 113 4.30 -11.88 -9.47
N GLY A 114 4.92 -11.54 -10.60
CA GLY A 114 4.42 -10.53 -11.55
C GLY A 114 4.65 -9.08 -11.06
N GLY A 115 4.40 -8.82 -9.77
CA GLY A 115 4.74 -7.58 -9.07
C GLY A 115 5.02 -7.85 -7.58
N TRP A 116 5.50 -6.84 -6.85
CA TRP A 116 5.74 -6.91 -5.41
C TRP A 116 4.44 -6.82 -4.64
N LYS A 117 4.23 -7.77 -3.73
CA LYS A 117 3.06 -7.87 -2.86
C LYS A 117 3.48 -8.18 -1.43
N ILE A 118 2.74 -7.66 -0.47
CA ILE A 118 2.93 -7.90 0.95
C ILE A 118 2.45 -9.31 1.30
N SER A 119 3.35 -10.10 1.86
CA SER A 119 3.09 -11.47 2.30
C SER A 119 2.85 -11.58 3.81
N SER A 120 3.34 -10.62 4.61
CA SER A 120 3.01 -10.52 6.03
C SER A 120 3.36 -9.16 6.63
N LEU A 121 2.62 -8.81 7.67
CA LEU A 121 2.80 -7.68 8.57
C LEU A 121 3.12 -8.23 9.97
N ARG A 122 4.27 -7.88 10.57
CA ARG A 122 4.75 -8.42 11.86
C ARG A 122 5.39 -7.38 12.76
#